data_AF-A0A537GW97-F1
#
_entry.id   AF-A0A537GW97-F1
#
_cell.length_a   1.000
_cell.length_b   1.000
_cell.length_c   1.000
_cell.angle_alpha   90.00
_cell.angle_beta   90.00
_cell.angle_gamma   90.00
#
_symmetry.space_group_name_H-M   'P 1'
#
loop_
_entity.id
_entity.type
_entity.pdbx_description
1 polymer ?
#
loop_
_entity_poly.entity_id
_entity_poly.type
_entity_poly.pdbx_seq_one_letter_code
_entity_poly.pdbx_strand_id
1 'polypeptide(L)'
;MTKHVLETISQPGVKVRSFTLTLTKLCLCVSRDPPIMKCTSAVGVDRNLRNLTVGNDQETSRYDLSKCVRIANTTVRIVASFTRDDDRIRTAIASRYGQRRTARTGHLLHNATKAIVTLAVQRKTAIVLENIEGIRSLYRKGNGQGRKYRGRM
;
A
#
# COMPACT_ATOMS: atom_id res chain seq x y z
N MET A 1 2.14 -21.06 -16.58
CA MET A 1 1.67 -20.68 -15.23
C MET A 1 2.74 -21.05 -14.21
N THR A 2 2.94 -20.26 -13.15
CA THR A 2 3.93 -20.59 -12.12
C THR A 2 3.35 -21.59 -11.10
N LYS A 3 4.22 -22.38 -10.45
CA LYS A 3 3.85 -23.36 -9.42
C LYS A 3 2.98 -22.73 -8.32
N HIS A 4 3.37 -21.55 -7.84
CA HIS A 4 2.64 -20.83 -6.80
C HIS A 4 1.18 -20.48 -7.17
N VAL A 5 0.93 -20.09 -8.42
CA VAL A 5 -0.42 -19.77 -8.87
C VAL A 5 -1.28 -21.04 -8.88
N LEU A 6 -0.72 -22.15 -9.38
CA LEU A 6 -1.42 -23.43 -9.41
C LEU A 6 -1.76 -23.91 -7.99
N GLU A 7 -0.80 -23.85 -7.06
CA GLU A 7 -1.03 -24.15 -5.65
C GLU A 7 -2.13 -23.28 -5.03
N THR A 8 -2.17 -21.99 -5.38
CA THR A 8 -3.16 -21.04 -4.83
C THR A 8 -4.57 -21.33 -5.33
N ILE A 9 -4.75 -21.64 -6.62
CA ILE A 9 -6.08 -21.95 -7.18
C ILE A 9 -6.57 -23.35 -6.82
N SER A 10 -5.65 -24.27 -6.50
CA SER A 10 -5.98 -25.61 -6.02
C SER A 10 -6.40 -25.66 -4.54
N GLN A 11 -6.32 -24.53 -3.81
CA GLN A 11 -6.75 -24.50 -2.41
C GLN A 11 -8.25 -24.74 -2.28
N PRO A 12 -8.70 -25.53 -1.28
CA PRO A 12 -10.11 -25.69 -0.98
C PRO A 12 -10.82 -24.34 -0.76
N GLY A 13 -12.01 -24.18 -1.34
CA GLY A 13 -12.80 -22.96 -1.24
C GLY A 13 -12.39 -21.83 -2.18
N VAL A 14 -11.35 -21.99 -2.99
CA VAL A 14 -11.01 -21.05 -4.08
C VAL A 14 -11.78 -21.45 -5.34
N LYS A 15 -12.54 -20.51 -5.91
CA LYS A 15 -13.28 -20.69 -7.16
C LYS A 15 -12.81 -19.66 -8.19
N VAL A 16 -12.33 -20.12 -9.34
CA VAL A 16 -12.04 -19.26 -10.49
C VAL A 16 -13.36 -18.83 -11.12
N ARG A 17 -13.59 -17.53 -11.26
CA ARG A 17 -14.84 -16.94 -11.77
C ARG A 17 -14.74 -16.59 -13.24
N SER A 18 -13.68 -15.87 -13.60
CA SER A 18 -13.43 -15.43 -14.97
C SER A 18 -11.94 -15.34 -15.22
N PHE A 19 -11.56 -15.41 -16.50
CA PHE A 19 -10.19 -15.20 -16.91
C PHE A 19 -10.12 -14.35 -18.17
N THR A 20 -9.00 -13.63 -18.30
CA THR A 20 -8.64 -12.91 -19.52
C THR A 20 -7.29 -13.42 -19.98
N LEU A 21 -7.25 -13.94 -21.19
CA LEU A 21 -6.02 -14.38 -21.84
C LEU A 21 -5.69 -13.42 -22.98
N THR A 22 -4.47 -12.95 -23.00
CA THR A 22 -3.87 -12.18 -24.09
C THR A 22 -2.59 -12.90 -24.54
N LEU A 23 -2.02 -12.47 -25.66
CA LEU A 23 -0.76 -13.04 -26.19
C LEU A 23 0.38 -13.11 -25.15
N THR A 24 0.37 -12.23 -24.14
CA THR A 24 1.47 -12.13 -23.16
C THR A 24 1.03 -12.29 -21.71
N LYS A 25 -0.27 -12.35 -21.41
CA LYS A 25 -0.79 -12.32 -20.02
C LYS A 25 -2.01 -13.19 -19.84
N LEU A 26 -2.05 -13.89 -18.71
CA LEU A 26 -3.23 -14.54 -18.16
C LEU A 26 -3.61 -13.84 -16.86
N CYS A 27 -4.84 -13.34 -16.78
CA CYS A 27 -5.44 -12.76 -15.58
C CYS A 27 -6.58 -13.66 -15.11
N LEU A 28 -6.59 -14.02 -13.82
CA LEU A 28 -7.63 -14.85 -13.21
C LEU A 28 -8.35 -14.05 -12.13
N CYS A 29 -9.68 -14.02 -12.16
CA CYS A 29 -10.49 -13.53 -11.05
C CYS A 29 -10.93 -14.72 -10.20
N VAL A 30 -10.59 -14.70 -8.91
CA VAL A 30 -10.91 -15.79 -7.97
C VAL A 30 -11.77 -15.27 -6.84
N SER A 31 -12.73 -16.08 -6.40
CA SER A 31 -13.48 -15.85 -5.15
C SER A 31 -13.06 -16.87 -4.12
N ARG A 32 -12.92 -16.43 -2.86
CA ARG A 32 -12.64 -17.27 -1.71
C ARG A 32 -13.44 -16.74 -0.53
N ASP A 33 -14.14 -17.63 0.16
CA ASP A 33 -14.87 -17.26 1.37
C ASP A 33 -13.87 -17.08 2.53
N PRO A 34 -13.90 -15.92 3.22
CA PRO A 34 -13.01 -15.70 4.35
C PRO A 34 -13.47 -16.52 5.57
N PRO A 35 -12.54 -17.05 6.38
CA PRO A 35 -12.90 -17.72 7.61
C PRO A 35 -13.53 -16.72 8.59
N ILE A 36 -14.66 -17.11 9.19
CA ILE A 36 -15.29 -16.32 10.27
C ILE A 36 -14.51 -16.59 11.55
N MET A 37 -14.08 -15.52 12.23
CA MET A 37 -13.34 -15.59 13.49
C MET A 37 -13.99 -14.69 14.54
N LYS A 38 -14.16 -15.21 15.76
CA LYS A 38 -14.54 -14.41 16.93
C LYS A 38 -13.29 -13.76 17.52
N CYS A 39 -13.27 -12.43 17.56
CA CYS A 39 -12.20 -11.68 18.21
C CYS A 39 -12.43 -11.59 19.72
N THR A 40 -11.36 -11.65 20.51
CA THR A 40 -11.40 -11.58 21.98
C THR A 40 -10.92 -10.24 22.53
N SER A 41 -10.21 -9.46 21.72
CA SER A 41 -9.65 -8.16 22.09
C SER A 41 -9.51 -7.28 20.84
N ALA A 42 -9.08 -6.03 21.03
CA ALA A 42 -8.84 -5.08 19.95
C ALA A 42 -7.42 -4.52 20.02
N VAL A 43 -6.90 -4.11 18.85
CA VAL A 43 -5.63 -3.42 18.71
C VAL A 43 -5.82 -2.20 17.82
N GLY A 44 -5.32 -1.05 18.27
CA GLY A 44 -5.36 0.19 17.51
C GLY A 44 -4.18 0.28 16.55
N VAL A 45 -4.42 0.82 15.35
CA VAL A 45 -3.37 1.13 14.38
C VAL A 45 -3.37 2.63 14.12
N ASP A 46 -2.28 3.27 14.50
CA ASP A 46 -2.00 4.67 14.22
C ASP A 46 -1.04 4.80 13.02
N ARG A 47 -1.39 5.65 12.06
CA ARG A 47 -0.62 5.82 10.82
C ARG A 47 0.05 7.18 10.81
N ASN A 48 1.38 7.15 10.75
CA ASN A 48 2.17 8.34 10.49
C ASN A 48 2.87 8.25 9.15
N LEU A 49 3.39 9.39 8.68
CA LEU A 49 4.12 9.47 7.41
C LEU A 49 5.31 8.50 7.34
N ARG A 50 5.98 8.27 8.48
CA ARG A 50 7.23 7.49 8.58
C ARG A 50 7.11 6.21 9.39
N ASN A 51 5.98 5.95 10.03
CA ASN A 51 5.81 4.72 10.79
C ASN A 51 4.34 4.31 10.82
N LEU A 52 4.15 3.04 11.17
CA LEU A 52 2.87 2.47 11.49
C LEU A 52 2.98 1.91 12.90
N THR A 53 2.20 2.44 13.82
CA THR A 53 2.22 2.02 15.22
C THR A 53 0.99 1.17 15.49
N VAL A 54 1.19 0.02 16.10
CA VAL A 54 0.13 -0.93 16.42
C VAL A 54 0.22 -1.25 17.90
N GLY A 55 -0.85 -1.04 18.65
CA GLY A 55 -0.80 -1.28 20.09
C GLY A 55 -2.15 -1.33 20.78
N ASN A 56 -2.10 -1.85 21.99
CA ASN A 56 -3.20 -1.91 22.95
C ASN A 56 -2.63 -1.65 24.37
N ASP A 57 -3.43 -1.88 25.40
CA ASP A 57 -3.05 -1.62 26.79
C ASP A 57 -1.84 -2.43 27.28
N GLN A 58 -1.48 -3.53 26.60
CA GLN A 58 -0.37 -4.41 27.01
C GLN A 58 0.91 -4.20 26.22
N GLU A 59 0.82 -3.99 24.90
CA GLU A 59 1.99 -3.98 24.02
C GLU A 59 1.84 -2.94 22.90
N THR A 60 2.96 -2.32 22.52
CA THR A 60 3.04 -1.43 21.35
C THR A 60 4.19 -1.86 20.44
N SER A 61 3.89 -2.05 19.16
CA SER A 61 4.83 -2.38 18.10
C SER A 61 4.91 -1.24 17.09
N ARG A 62 6.13 -0.85 16.70
CA ARG A 62 6.36 0.21 15.70
C ARG A 62 7.03 -0.34 14.46
N TYR A 63 6.38 -0.17 13.31
CA TYR A 63 6.93 -0.53 12.00
C TYR A 63 7.49 0.73 11.32
N ASP A 64 8.78 0.71 10.98
CA ASP A 64 9.42 1.82 10.28
C ASP A 64 9.06 1.83 8.78
N LEU A 65 8.44 2.94 8.34
CA LEU A 65 8.08 3.22 6.96
C LEU A 65 8.89 4.39 6.38
N SER A 66 9.94 4.85 7.06
CA SER A 66 10.80 5.96 6.60
C SER A 66 11.38 5.72 5.21
N LYS A 67 11.61 4.45 4.84
CA LYS A 67 12.06 4.06 3.50
C LYS A 67 11.05 4.43 2.41
N CYS A 68 9.74 4.34 2.68
CA CYS A 68 8.70 4.75 1.74
C CYS A 68 8.81 6.25 1.42
N VAL A 69 9.00 7.08 2.45
CA VAL A 69 9.18 8.53 2.31
C VAL A 69 10.45 8.86 1.54
N ARG A 70 11.56 8.16 1.83
CA ARG A 70 12.82 8.32 1.08
C ARG A 70 12.63 7.99 -0.39
N ILE A 71 11.94 6.89 -0.71
CA ILE A 71 11.66 6.50 -2.10
C ILE A 71 10.83 7.59 -2.81
N ALA A 72 9.77 8.09 -2.16
CA ALA A 72 8.93 9.14 -2.73
C ALA A 72 9.73 10.43 -3.00
N ASN A 73 10.51 10.89 -2.01
CA ASN A 73 11.33 12.09 -2.14
C ASN A 73 12.40 11.96 -3.22
N THR A 74 13.08 10.82 -3.30
CA THR A 74 14.08 10.55 -4.35
C THR A 74 13.44 10.55 -5.72
N THR A 75 12.26 9.94 -5.89
CA THR A 75 11.52 9.98 -7.16
C THR A 75 11.18 11.41 -7.56
N VAL A 76 10.70 12.24 -6.63
CA VAL A 76 10.38 13.66 -6.92
C VAL A 76 11.63 14.42 -7.37
N ARG A 77 12.78 14.25 -6.69
CA ARG A 77 14.04 14.89 -7.06
C ARG A 77 14.53 14.45 -8.43
N ILE A 78 14.47 13.16 -8.73
CA ILE A 78 14.86 12.61 -10.05
C ILE A 78 13.96 13.21 -11.13
N VAL A 79 12.64 13.18 -10.95
CA VAL A 79 11.71 13.72 -11.96
C VAL A 79 11.93 15.22 -12.16
N ALA A 80 12.18 15.98 -11.09
CA ALA A 80 12.46 17.41 -11.16
C ALA A 80 13.80 17.75 -11.84
N SER A 81 14.78 16.84 -11.84
CA SER A 81 16.08 17.05 -12.49
C SER A 81 16.03 17.00 -14.01
N PHE A 82 14.95 16.47 -14.60
CA PHE A 82 14.78 16.46 -16.05
C PHE A 82 14.23 17.81 -16.53
N THR A 83 15.08 18.59 -17.20
CA THR A 83 14.81 19.97 -17.66
C THR A 83 14.50 20.09 -19.16
N ARG A 84 14.22 18.99 -19.85
CA ARG A 84 14.01 18.98 -21.31
C ARG A 84 12.68 19.64 -21.70
N ASP A 85 12.65 20.52 -22.69
CA ASP A 85 11.41 21.19 -23.17
C ASP A 85 10.45 20.29 -23.98
N ASP A 86 10.58 18.97 -23.87
CA ASP A 86 9.67 18.00 -24.48
C ASP A 86 8.77 17.39 -23.41
N ASP A 87 7.52 17.87 -23.36
CA ASP A 87 6.53 17.44 -22.38
C ASP A 87 6.10 15.97 -22.56
N ARG A 88 6.14 15.44 -23.79
CA ARG A 88 5.82 14.03 -24.06
C ARG A 88 6.87 13.13 -23.42
N ILE A 89 8.15 13.44 -23.63
CA ILE A 89 9.27 12.69 -23.03
C ILE A 89 9.26 12.85 -21.50
N ARG A 90 9.03 14.06 -20.99
CA ARG A 90 8.93 14.30 -19.54
C ARG A 90 7.81 13.49 -18.90
N THR A 91 6.64 13.43 -19.54
CA THR A 91 5.50 12.64 -19.05
C THR A 91 5.82 11.16 -19.03
N ALA A 92 6.44 10.62 -20.10
CA ALA A 92 6.86 9.22 -20.15
C ALA A 92 7.86 8.86 -19.04
N ILE A 93 8.84 9.73 -18.80
CA ILE A 93 9.83 9.57 -17.74
C ILE A 93 9.15 9.63 -16.35
N ALA A 94 8.31 10.64 -16.11
CA ALA A 94 7.59 10.80 -14.85
C ALA A 94 6.70 9.59 -14.55
N SER A 95 6.00 9.07 -15.57
CA SER A 95 5.21 7.84 -15.48
C SER A 95 6.08 6.64 -15.08
N ARG A 96 7.21 6.42 -15.77
CA ARG A 96 8.14 5.32 -15.48
C ARG A 96 8.64 5.36 -14.03
N TYR A 97 9.08 6.51 -13.56
CA TYR A 97 9.55 6.67 -12.17
C TYR A 97 8.41 6.62 -11.15
N GLY A 98 7.21 7.07 -11.53
CA GLY A 98 5.98 6.93 -10.75
C GLY A 98 5.60 5.47 -10.52
N GLN A 99 5.60 4.66 -11.58
CA GLN A 99 5.35 3.21 -11.47
C GLN A 99 6.38 2.52 -10.58
N ARG A 100 7.67 2.85 -10.76
CA ARG A 100 8.74 2.33 -9.90
C ARG A 100 8.56 2.71 -8.43
N ARG A 101 8.15 3.95 -8.15
CA ARG A 101 7.83 4.41 -6.79
C ARG A 101 6.68 3.57 -6.22
N THR A 102 5.56 3.48 -6.92
CA THR A 102 4.37 2.74 -6.47
C THR A 102 4.67 1.29 -6.17
N ALA A 103 5.37 0.59 -7.06
CA ALA A 103 5.76 -0.81 -6.85
C ALA A 103 6.62 -0.99 -5.60
N ARG A 104 7.63 -0.13 -5.40
CA ARG A 104 8.54 -0.21 -4.25
C ARG A 104 7.86 0.15 -2.93
N THR A 105 7.05 1.20 -2.90
CA THR A 105 6.31 1.59 -1.69
C THR A 105 5.23 0.57 -1.37
N GLY A 106 4.52 0.04 -2.39
CA GLY A 106 3.51 -0.99 -2.23
C GLY A 106 4.09 -2.26 -1.58
N HIS A 107 5.24 -2.74 -2.05
CA HIS A 107 5.91 -3.89 -1.44
C HIS A 107 6.23 -3.68 0.06
N LEU A 108 6.74 -2.51 0.44
CA LEU A 108 7.05 -2.19 1.84
C LEU A 108 5.79 -2.15 2.71
N LEU A 109 4.72 -1.52 2.20
CA LEU A 109 3.43 -1.46 2.88
C LEU A 109 2.82 -2.86 3.04
N HIS A 110 2.83 -3.67 1.98
CA HIS A 110 2.31 -5.04 2.03
C HIS A 110 3.02 -5.92 3.06
N ASN A 111 4.34 -5.77 3.20
CA ASN A 111 5.09 -6.54 4.20
C ASN A 111 4.70 -6.13 5.63
N ALA A 112 4.56 -4.82 5.89
CA ALA A 112 4.14 -4.32 7.19
C ALA A 112 2.69 -4.75 7.51
N THR A 113 1.76 -4.56 6.59
CA THR A 113 0.35 -4.93 6.80
C THR A 113 0.18 -6.44 6.93
N LYS A 114 0.93 -7.24 6.17
CA LYS A 114 0.91 -8.70 6.30
C LYS A 114 1.35 -9.11 7.70
N ALA A 115 2.44 -8.56 8.22
CA ALA A 115 2.92 -8.86 9.58
C ALA A 115 1.85 -8.54 10.64
N ILE A 116 1.22 -7.36 10.54
CA ILE A 116 0.17 -6.92 11.46
C ILE A 116 -1.05 -7.86 11.40
N VAL A 117 -1.54 -8.16 10.20
CA VAL A 117 -2.71 -9.04 10.02
C VAL A 117 -2.40 -10.45 10.48
N THR A 118 -1.20 -10.99 10.20
CA THR A 118 -0.79 -12.32 10.67
C THR A 118 -0.79 -12.38 12.19
N LEU A 119 -0.24 -11.38 12.87
CA LEU A 119 -0.25 -11.31 14.33
C LEU A 119 -1.67 -11.19 14.89
N ALA A 120 -2.51 -10.37 14.26
CA ALA A 120 -3.87 -10.15 14.70
C ALA A 120 -4.73 -11.42 14.59
N VAL A 121 -4.57 -12.18 13.50
CA VAL A 121 -5.22 -13.48 13.30
C VAL A 121 -4.75 -14.49 14.35
N GLN A 122 -3.44 -14.55 14.63
CA GLN A 122 -2.89 -15.45 15.66
C GLN A 122 -3.44 -15.14 17.06
N ARG A 123 -3.54 -13.85 17.41
CA ARG A 123 -4.01 -13.39 18.72
C ARG A 123 -5.54 -13.27 18.82
N LYS A 124 -6.27 -13.47 17.72
CA LYS A 124 -7.72 -13.23 17.60
C LYS A 124 -8.11 -11.81 18.03
N THR A 125 -7.33 -10.82 17.60
CA THR A 125 -7.56 -9.40 17.90
C THR A 125 -8.22 -8.70 16.72
N ALA A 126 -9.24 -7.89 16.99
CA ALA A 126 -9.81 -6.98 16.01
C ALA A 126 -8.85 -5.80 15.75
N ILE A 127 -8.68 -5.42 14.48
CA ILE A 127 -7.87 -4.26 14.09
C ILE A 127 -8.76 -3.03 14.00
N VAL A 128 -8.46 -2.00 14.77
CA VAL A 128 -9.17 -0.71 14.75
C VAL A 128 -8.31 0.31 14.02
N LEU A 129 -8.90 0.98 13.03
CA LEU A 129 -8.26 2.02 12.24
C LEU A 129 -8.93 3.37 12.50
N GLU A 130 -8.12 4.43 12.56
CA GLU A 130 -8.59 5.82 12.51
C GLU A 130 -9.25 6.16 11.17
N ASN A 131 -10.31 6.98 11.24
CA ASN A 131 -10.90 7.61 10.06
C ASN A 131 -10.02 8.79 9.61
N ILE A 132 -9.43 8.66 8.41
CA ILE A 132 -8.59 9.71 7.79
C ILE A 132 -9.21 10.30 6.53
N GLU A 133 -10.52 10.16 6.37
CA GLU A 133 -11.23 10.82 5.30
C GLU A 133 -10.92 12.32 5.28
N GLY A 134 -10.69 12.86 4.09
CA GLY A 134 -10.35 14.26 3.93
C GLY A 134 -8.90 14.64 4.27
N ILE A 135 -8.03 13.76 4.78
CA ILE A 135 -6.65 14.13 5.12
C ILE A 135 -5.87 14.70 3.92
N ARG A 136 -6.12 14.18 2.71
CA ARG A 136 -5.50 14.68 1.46
C ARG A 136 -5.96 16.10 1.11
N SER A 137 -7.15 16.51 1.55
CA SER A 137 -7.67 17.86 1.30
C SER A 137 -6.86 18.94 2.02
N LEU A 138 -6.12 18.58 3.08
CA LEU A 138 -5.19 19.47 3.78
C LEU A 138 -3.96 19.81 2.92
N TYR A 139 -3.63 19.02 1.91
CA TYR A 139 -2.42 19.18 1.11
C TYR A 139 -2.68 19.58 -0.35
N ARG A 140 -3.94 19.85 -0.72
CA ARG A 140 -4.33 20.19 -2.10
C ARG A 140 -4.10 21.67 -2.45
N LYS A 141 -4.02 21.99 -3.74
CA LYS A 141 -4.08 23.38 -4.22
C LYS A 141 -5.48 23.95 -3.98
N GLY A 142 -5.59 25.20 -3.53
CA GLY A 142 -6.87 25.89 -3.31
C GLY A 142 -7.43 25.84 -1.88
N ASN A 143 -6.66 25.36 -0.90
CA ASN A 143 -7.06 25.29 0.51
C ASN A 143 -6.36 26.37 1.39
N GLY A 144 -5.85 27.45 0.78
CA GLY A 144 -5.10 28.50 1.48
C GLY A 144 -3.66 28.14 1.88
N GLN A 145 -3.25 26.87 1.77
CA GLN A 145 -1.90 26.44 2.18
C GLN A 145 -0.85 26.64 1.07
N GLY A 146 0.34 27.12 1.47
CA GLY A 146 1.46 27.39 0.56
C GLY A 146 2.15 26.14 0.00
N ARG A 147 3.02 26.32 -1.02
CA ARG A 147 3.74 25.21 -1.70
C ARG A 147 4.56 24.34 -0.73
N LYS A 148 5.19 24.97 0.28
CA LYS A 148 5.97 24.27 1.31
C LYS A 148 5.11 23.30 2.14
N TYR A 149 3.90 23.71 2.50
CA TYR A 149 2.97 22.87 3.28
C TYR A 149 2.43 21.72 2.43
N ARG A 150 2.01 22.01 1.19
CA ARG A 150 1.49 20.99 0.25
C ARG A 150 2.51 19.91 -0.08
N GLY A 151 3.80 20.24 -0.14
CA GLY A 151 4.87 19.27 -0.42
C GLY A 151 5.21 18.33 0.74
N ARG A 152 4.49 18.39 1.87
CA ARG A 152 4.67 17.46 3.00
C ARG A 152 4.01 16.09 2.78
N MET A 153 3.07 15.99 1.83
CA MET A 153 2.35 14.76 1.46
C MET A 153 2.52 14.44 -0.03
#